data_AF-A0A379GCB5-F1
#
_entry.id   AF-A0A379GCB5-F1
#
_cell.length_a   1.000
_cell.length_b   1.000
_cell.length_c   1.000
_cell.angle_alpha   90.00
_cell.angle_beta   90.00
_cell.angle_gamma   90.00
#
_symmetry.space_group_name_H-M   'P 1'
#
loop_
_entity.id
_entity.type
_entity.pdbx_description
1 polymer ?
#
loop_
_entity_poly.entity_id
_entity_poly.type
_entity_poly.pdbx_seq_one_letter_code
_entity_poly.pdbx_strand_id
1 'polypeptide(L)'
;MRLPLKHQALISAIAQRQKKIEKEQLKYKKLITEAEQKKKEQEQLISALKSEVPAYEKAGIYSIHSFHQQRRKQAIVLHSINFYVAQVEEIKDKLNDLEKQSEALKKQRQKAVKKQIK
;
A
#
# COMPACT_ATOMS: atom_id res chain seq x y z
N MET A 1 -16.85 45.51 10.79
CA MET A 1 -15.49 46.06 10.93
C MET A 1 -14.51 45.19 10.14
N ARG A 2 -13.68 45.77 9.26
CA ARG A 2 -12.67 45.03 8.47
C ARG A 2 -11.40 44.87 9.31
N LEU A 3 -10.84 43.66 9.35
CA LEU A 3 -9.56 43.42 10.02
C LEU A 3 -8.44 44.24 9.35
N PRO A 4 -7.44 44.71 10.09
CA PRO A 4 -6.24 45.35 9.53
C PRO A 4 -5.58 44.50 8.44
N LEU A 5 -5.07 45.15 7.39
CA LEU A 5 -4.48 44.48 6.21
C LEU A 5 -3.40 43.45 6.56
N LYS A 6 -2.57 43.73 7.58
CA LYS A 6 -1.55 42.80 8.09
C LYS A 6 -2.15 41.51 8.67
N HIS A 7 -3.30 41.60 9.35
CA HIS A 7 -3.99 40.43 9.90
C HIS A 7 -4.71 39.63 8.80
N GLN A 8 -5.26 40.30 7.78
CA GLN A 8 -5.82 39.61 6.61
C GLN A 8 -4.75 38.81 5.85
N ALA A 9 -3.55 39.37 5.67
CA ALA A 9 -2.42 38.68 5.04
C ALA A 9 -1.92 37.47 5.85
N LEU A 10 -1.91 37.56 7.18
CA LEU A 10 -1.58 36.44 8.05
C LEU A 10 -2.62 35.31 7.97
N ILE A 11 -3.91 35.64 7.99
CA ILE A 11 -5.00 34.67 7.88
C ILE A 11 -4.94 33.93 6.53
N SER A 12 -4.70 34.66 5.43
CA SER A 12 -4.59 34.04 4.10
C SER A 12 -3.39 33.10 3.99
N ALA A 13 -2.23 33.49 4.55
CA ALA A 13 -1.04 32.64 4.60
C ALA A 13 -1.25 31.36 5.43
N ILE A 14 -1.96 31.48 6.57
CA ILE A 14 -2.33 30.34 7.42
C ILE A 14 -3.28 29.40 6.66
N ALA A 15 -4.32 29.93 6.03
CA ALA A 15 -5.29 29.15 5.26
C ALA A 15 -4.62 28.40 4.09
N GLN A 16 -3.68 29.05 3.38
CA GLN A 16 -2.92 28.40 2.32
C GLN A 16 -2.04 27.26 2.83
N ARG A 17 -1.39 27.42 3.99
CA ARG A 17 -0.61 26.34 4.64
C ARG A 17 -1.50 25.17 5.05
N GLN A 18 -2.65 25.43 5.67
CA GLN A 18 -3.60 24.39 6.07
C GLN A 18 -4.11 23.61 4.85
N LYS A 19 -4.46 24.32 3.77
CA LYS A 19 -4.89 23.70 2.49
C LYS A 19 -3.81 22.82 1.86
N LYS A 20 -2.52 23.21 1.95
CA LYS A 20 -1.40 22.36 1.47
C LYS A 20 -1.29 21.08 2.27
N ILE A 21 -1.32 21.17 3.60
CA ILE A 21 -1.25 20.02 4.50
C ILE A 21 -2.43 19.07 4.25
N GLU A 22 -3.64 19.58 4.04
CA GLU A 22 -4.82 18.75 3.76
C GLU A 22 -4.72 18.01 2.42
N LYS A 23 -4.18 18.65 1.38
CA LYS A 23 -3.91 17.99 0.09
C LYS A 23 -2.91 16.84 0.25
N GLU A 24 -1.84 17.06 1.02
CA GLU A 24 -0.85 16.01 1.29
C GLU A 24 -1.46 14.86 2.11
N GLN A 25 -2.27 15.15 3.12
CA GLN A 25 -3.00 14.13 3.88
C GLN A 25 -3.92 13.29 3.00
N LEU A 26 -4.65 13.92 2.07
CA LEU A 26 -5.49 13.22 1.10
C LEU A 26 -4.66 12.34 0.16
N LYS A 27 -3.50 12.83 -0.29
CA LYS A 27 -2.58 12.04 -1.13
C LYS A 27 -2.10 10.78 -0.40
N TYR A 28 -1.65 10.91 0.84
CA TYR A 28 -1.21 9.75 1.63
C TYR A 28 -2.35 8.76 1.88
N LYS A 29 -3.56 9.22 2.18
CA LYS A 29 -4.72 8.34 2.32
C LYS A 29 -4.98 7.51 1.05
N LYS A 30 -4.95 8.16 -0.13
CA LYS A 30 -5.13 7.46 -1.41
C LYS A 30 -4.05 6.41 -1.66
N LEU A 31 -2.79 6.76 -1.40
CA LEU A 31 -1.65 5.85 -1.58
C LEU A 31 -1.74 4.64 -0.65
N ILE A 32 -2.14 4.84 0.62
CA ILE A 32 -2.36 3.75 1.57
C ILE A 32 -3.48 2.83 1.08
N THR A 33 -4.63 3.38 0.67
CA THR A 33 -5.75 2.56 0.18
C THR A 33 -5.39 1.78 -1.08
N GLU A 34 -4.62 2.36 -1.99
CA GLU A 34 -4.19 1.67 -3.22
C GLU A 34 -3.20 0.54 -2.90
N ALA A 35 -2.27 0.77 -1.98
CA ALA A 35 -1.31 -0.26 -1.55
C ALA A 35 -2.01 -1.41 -0.80
N GLU A 36 -3.01 -1.11 0.04
CA GLU A 36 -3.85 -2.13 0.68
C GLU A 36 -4.65 -2.98 -0.32
N GLN A 37 -5.18 -2.35 -1.37
CA GLN A 37 -5.89 -3.06 -2.45
C GLN A 37 -4.96 -4.00 -3.20
N LYS A 38 -3.78 -3.52 -3.63
CA LYS A 38 -2.77 -4.34 -4.31
C LYS A 38 -2.30 -5.52 -3.45
N LYS A 39 -2.13 -5.31 -2.15
CA LYS A 39 -1.82 -6.39 -1.21
C LYS A 39 -2.90 -7.46 -1.21
N LYS A 40 -4.17 -7.07 -1.12
CA LYS A 40 -5.31 -8.03 -1.15
C LYS A 40 -5.38 -8.79 -2.46
N GLU A 41 -5.17 -8.13 -3.59
CA GLU A 41 -5.14 -8.78 -4.91
C GLU A 41 -4.04 -9.84 -4.98
N GLN A 42 -2.83 -9.52 -4.50
CA GLN A 42 -1.73 -10.49 -4.45
C GLN A 42 -2.01 -11.66 -3.50
N GLU A 43 -2.61 -11.41 -2.34
CA GLU A 43 -3.03 -12.47 -1.41
C GLU A 43 -4.09 -13.41 -2.04
N GLN A 44 -5.03 -12.86 -2.82
CA GLN A 44 -6.00 -13.66 -3.58
C GLN A 44 -5.34 -14.49 -4.68
N LEU A 45 -4.37 -13.93 -5.40
CA LEU A 45 -3.60 -14.68 -6.42
C LEU A 45 -2.79 -15.82 -5.78
N ILE A 46 -2.15 -15.59 -4.63
CA ILE A 46 -1.43 -16.64 -3.89
C ILE A 46 -2.40 -17.75 -3.47
N SER A 47 -3.58 -17.40 -2.97
CA SER A 47 -4.65 -18.35 -2.62
C SER A 47 -5.05 -19.21 -3.81
N ALA A 48 -5.33 -18.60 -4.97
CA ALA A 48 -5.67 -19.30 -6.19
C ALA A 48 -4.56 -20.26 -6.63
N LEU A 49 -3.31 -19.79 -6.68
CA LEU A 49 -2.16 -20.62 -7.06
C LEU A 49 -1.92 -21.80 -6.10
N LYS A 50 -2.12 -21.61 -4.79
CA LYS A 50 -2.04 -22.71 -3.81
C LYS A 50 -3.09 -23.79 -4.06
N SER A 51 -4.28 -23.41 -4.53
CA SER A 51 -5.33 -24.37 -4.88
C SER A 51 -5.01 -25.21 -6.13
N GLU A 52 -4.15 -24.70 -7.02
CA GLU A 52 -3.71 -25.41 -8.22
C GLU A 52 -2.60 -26.44 -7.94
N VAL A 53 -1.77 -26.25 -6.90
CA VAL A 53 -0.66 -27.17 -6.57
C VAL A 53 -1.12 -28.63 -6.36
N PRO A 54 -2.18 -28.93 -5.58
CA PRO A 54 -2.71 -30.29 -5.41
C PRO A 54 -3.30 -30.91 -6.69
N ALA A 55 -3.71 -30.10 -7.66
CA ALA A 55 -4.25 -30.60 -8.92
C ALA A 55 -3.16 -31.25 -9.79
N TYR A 56 -1.94 -30.71 -9.74
CA TYR A 56 -0.78 -31.29 -10.44
C TYR A 56 -0.30 -32.59 -9.78
N GLU A 57 -0.45 -32.74 -8.47
CA GLU A 57 -0.07 -33.96 -7.74
C GLU A 57 -0.99 -35.15 -8.07
N LYS A 58 -2.28 -34.91 -8.30
CA LYS A 58 -3.28 -35.97 -8.58
C LYS A 58 -3.30 -36.43 -10.05
N ALA A 59 -2.87 -35.58 -10.98
CA ALA A 59 -2.97 -35.85 -12.42
C ALA A 59 -1.81 -36.70 -13.00
N GLY A 60 -0.83 -37.10 -12.18
CA GLY A 60 0.42 -37.75 -12.62
C GLY A 60 0.36 -39.24 -12.92
N ILE A 61 -0.82 -39.85 -12.97
CA ILE A 61 -0.95 -41.31 -12.98
C ILE A 61 -0.71 -41.93 -14.39
N TYR A 62 -0.71 -41.14 -15.48
CA TYR A 62 -0.89 -41.72 -16.83
C TYR A 62 0.30 -41.69 -17.84
N SER A 63 1.47 -41.07 -17.58
CA SER A 63 2.71 -41.30 -18.39
C SER A 63 3.99 -40.60 -17.85
N ILE A 64 5.19 -41.09 -18.21
CA ILE A 64 6.49 -40.46 -17.87
C ILE A 64 6.64 -39.06 -18.51
N HIS A 65 6.15 -38.87 -19.74
CA HIS A 65 6.21 -37.57 -20.42
C HIS A 65 5.28 -36.53 -19.78
N SER A 66 4.07 -36.94 -19.36
CA SER A 66 3.16 -36.06 -18.62
C SER A 66 3.69 -35.74 -17.22
N PHE A 67 4.41 -36.66 -16.59
CA PHE A 67 5.05 -36.44 -15.28
C PHE A 67 6.09 -35.31 -15.30
N HIS A 68 7.03 -35.31 -16.26
CA HIS A 68 8.03 -34.24 -16.37
C HIS A 68 7.42 -32.88 -16.71
N GLN A 69 6.39 -32.85 -17.56
CA GLN A 69 5.65 -31.61 -17.86
C GLN A 69 4.89 -31.09 -16.63
N GLN A 70 4.28 -31.96 -15.84
CA GLN A 70 3.61 -31.58 -14.59
C GLN A 70 4.57 -31.07 -13.54
N ARG A 71 5.74 -31.71 -13.35
CA ARG A 71 6.79 -31.20 -12.44
C ARG A 71 7.27 -29.79 -12.84
N ARG A 72 7.41 -29.52 -14.14
CA ARG A 72 7.75 -28.18 -14.64
C ARG A 72 6.65 -27.17 -14.33
N LYS A 73 5.38 -27.52 -14.57
CA LYS A 73 4.23 -26.66 -14.22
C LYS A 73 4.16 -26.40 -12.71
N GLN A 74 4.35 -27.42 -11.88
CA GLN A 74 4.41 -27.28 -10.43
C GLN A 74 5.55 -26.35 -9.99
N ALA A 75 6.74 -26.48 -10.57
CA ALA A 75 7.87 -25.59 -10.27
C ALA A 75 7.58 -24.13 -10.65
N ILE A 76 6.90 -23.90 -11.79
CA ILE A 76 6.47 -22.56 -12.21
C ILE A 76 5.45 -21.96 -11.23
N VAL A 77 4.46 -22.75 -10.80
CA VAL A 77 3.44 -22.31 -9.83
C VAL A 77 4.09 -22.00 -8.47
N LEU A 78 5.00 -22.86 -7.99
CA LEU A 78 5.74 -22.63 -6.75
C LEU A 78 6.62 -21.37 -6.82
N HIS A 79 7.33 -21.17 -7.94
CA HIS A 79 8.12 -19.97 -8.16
C HIS A 79 7.24 -18.71 -8.17
N SER A 80 6.09 -18.77 -8.84
CA SER A 80 5.11 -17.68 -8.87
C SER A 80 4.59 -17.35 -7.46
N ILE A 81 4.27 -18.37 -6.65
CA ILE A 81 3.86 -18.18 -5.25
C ILE A 81 4.95 -17.47 -4.46
N ASN A 82 6.20 -17.94 -4.53
CA ASN A 82 7.31 -17.33 -3.79
C ASN A 82 7.54 -15.87 -4.21
N PHE A 83 7.43 -15.59 -5.50
CA PHE A 83 7.54 -14.24 -6.04
C PHE A 83 6.43 -13.32 -5.49
N TYR A 84 5.16 -13.76 -5.53
CA TYR A 84 4.07 -12.96 -4.98
C TYR A 84 4.17 -12.78 -3.46
N VAL A 85 4.64 -13.78 -2.72
CA VAL A 85 4.89 -13.65 -1.27
C VAL A 85 5.92 -12.56 -0.99
N ALA A 86 7.04 -12.54 -1.72
CA ALA A 86 8.05 -11.49 -1.59
C ALA A 86 7.47 -10.10 -1.93
N GLN A 87 6.64 -10.00 -2.98
CA GLN A 87 5.97 -8.74 -3.32
C GLN A 87 5.02 -8.25 -2.21
N VAL A 88 4.29 -9.16 -1.56
CA VAL A 88 3.41 -8.83 -0.43
C VAL A 88 4.22 -8.28 0.74
N GLU A 89 5.39 -8.86 1.03
CA GLU A 89 6.29 -8.38 2.07
C GLU A 89 6.82 -6.97 1.75
N GLU A 90 7.29 -6.75 0.52
CA GLU A 90 7.71 -5.40 0.09
C GLU A 90 6.58 -4.36 0.20
N ILE A 91 5.34 -4.74 -0.14
CA ILE A 91 4.17 -3.85 0.00
C ILE A 91 3.89 -3.55 1.47
N LYS A 92 4.03 -4.53 2.38
CA LYS A 92 3.88 -4.31 3.82
C LYS A 92 4.92 -3.32 4.36
N ASP A 93 6.17 -3.44 3.92
CA ASP A 93 7.23 -2.52 4.34
C ASP A 93 6.95 -1.10 3.84
N LYS A 94 6.57 -0.95 2.57
CA LYS A 94 6.19 0.36 1.99
C LYS A 94 4.96 0.96 2.68
N LEU A 95 3.98 0.13 3.08
CA LEU A 95 2.81 0.57 3.85
C LEU A 95 3.22 1.11 5.23
N ASN A 96 4.06 0.37 5.96
CA ASN A 96 4.57 0.81 7.27
C ASN A 96 5.29 2.16 7.17
N ASP A 97 6.07 2.38 6.11
CA ASP A 97 6.76 3.65 5.89
C ASP A 97 5.80 4.80 5.54
N LEU A 98 4.79 4.55 4.70
CA LEU A 98 3.75 5.53 4.38
C LEU A 98 2.92 5.91 5.62
N GLU A 99 2.62 4.96 6.49
CA GLU A 99 1.92 5.20 7.76
C GLU A 99 2.76 6.08 8.70
N LYS A 100 4.05 5.77 8.89
CA LYS A 100 4.97 6.60 9.69
C LYS A 100 5.05 8.03 9.15
N GLN A 101 5.15 8.20 7.84
CA GLN A 101 5.18 9.52 7.20
C GLN A 101 3.86 10.29 7.41
N SER A 102 2.73 9.60 7.27
CA SER A 102 1.39 10.16 7.53
C SER A 102 1.24 10.61 8.99
N GLU A 103 1.72 9.81 9.96
CA GLU A 103 1.73 10.18 11.38
C GLU A 103 2.63 11.38 11.67
N ALA A 104 3.83 11.41 11.08
CA ALA A 104 4.74 12.55 11.22
C ALA A 104 4.07 13.84 10.73
N LEU A 105 3.36 13.78 9.61
CA LEU A 105 2.64 14.91 9.03
C LEU A 105 1.45 15.35 9.91
N LYS A 106 0.73 14.41 10.55
CA LYS A 106 -0.29 14.73 11.57
C LYS A 106 0.32 15.46 12.78
N LYS A 107 1.47 15.00 13.29
CA LYS A 107 2.20 15.64 14.40
C LYS A 107 2.65 17.05 14.03
N GLN A 108 3.16 17.25 12.81
CA GLN A 108 3.51 18.59 12.30
C GLN A 108 2.29 19.52 12.23
N ARG A 109 1.14 19.04 11.74
CA ARG A 109 -0.12 19.80 11.74
C ARG A 109 -0.51 20.22 13.16
N GLN A 110 -0.47 19.30 14.13
CA GLN A 110 -0.80 19.62 15.53
C GLN A 110 0.14 20.66 16.14
N LYS A 111 1.45 20.55 15.90
CA LYS A 111 2.43 21.55 16.36
C LYS A 111 2.17 22.92 15.74
N ALA A 112 1.85 22.98 14.46
CA ALA A 112 1.53 24.22 13.76
C ALA A 112 0.26 24.88 14.31
N VAL A 113 -0.80 24.09 14.58
CA VAL A 113 -2.04 24.58 15.20
C VAL A 113 -1.80 25.09 16.62
N LYS A 114 -1.05 24.36 17.46
CA LYS A 114 -0.70 24.82 18.82
C LYS A 114 0.06 26.15 18.82
N LYS A 115 0.93 26.38 17.83
CA LYS A 115 1.65 27.66 17.65
C LYS A 115 0.77 28.81 17.13
N GLN A 116 -0.41 28.52 16.58
CA GLN A 116 -1.34 29.54 16.10
C GLN A 116 -2.34 29.96 17.20
N ILE A 117 -2.57 29.10 18.19
CA ILE A 117 -3.44 29.36 19.34
C ILE A 117 -2.72 30.15 20.45
N LYS A 118 -1.38 30.07 20.48
CA LYS A 118 -0.51 30.72 21.45
C LYS A 118 0.04 32.03 20.88
#